data_AF-A0AAX3FJH4-F1
#
_entry.id   AF-A0AAX3FJH4-F1
#
_cell.length_a   1.000
_cell.length_b   1.000
_cell.length_c   1.000
_cell.angle_alpha   90.00
_cell.angle_beta   90.00
_cell.angle_gamma   90.00
#
_symmetry.space_group_name_H-M   'P 1'
#
loop_
_entity.id
_entity.type
_entity.pdbx_description
1 polymer ?
#
loop_
_entity_poly.entity_id
_entity_poly.type
_entity_poly.pdbx_seq_one_letter_code
_entity_poly.pdbx_strand_id
1 'polypeptide(L)'
;MMKKYKLAFLFTQPPFGTATSREGLDALLAASAFCAEDEIAICFLNDGIFNLLAQQQPNIIVQKDHISTFKLIELYDLTECFICEESINQRALSNAEWILPNANIIPQTELFAILAQAEKVLTF
;
A
#
# COMPACT_ATOMS: atom_id res chain seq x y z
N MET A 1 18.94 16.84 -5.34
CA MET A 1 17.49 17.07 -5.22
C MET A 1 17.12 16.71 -3.79
N MET A 2 16.40 17.56 -3.06
CA MET A 2 15.93 17.21 -1.72
C MET A 2 14.89 16.10 -1.84
N LYS A 3 15.00 15.07 -1.00
CA LYS A 3 14.04 13.97 -0.92
C LYS A 3 12.80 14.47 -0.19
N LYS A 4 11.60 14.17 -0.71
CA LYS A 4 10.32 14.51 -0.05
C LYS A 4 10.04 13.53 1.09
N TYR A 5 10.22 12.24 0.82
CA TYR A 5 9.87 11.18 1.76
C TYR A 5 11.11 10.62 2.45
N LYS A 6 11.00 10.38 3.76
CA LYS A 6 12.00 9.59 4.48
C LYS A 6 11.88 8.12 4.11
N LEU A 7 10.65 7.61 4.08
CA LEU A 7 10.36 6.20 3.82
C LEU A 7 9.32 6.07 2.70
N ALA A 8 9.50 5.08 1.86
CA ALA A 8 8.43 4.56 1.01
C ALA A 8 8.24 3.07 1.29
N PHE A 9 6.98 2.67 1.50
CA PHE A 9 6.57 1.27 1.60
C PHE A 9 5.96 0.84 0.28
N LEU A 10 6.59 -0.11 -0.40
CA LEU A 10 6.14 -0.63 -1.69
C LEU A 10 5.61 -2.05 -1.53
N PHE A 11 4.30 -2.22 -1.66
CA PHE A 11 3.67 -3.54 -1.70
C PHE A 11 3.60 -4.04 -3.15
N THR A 12 4.13 -5.24 -3.39
CA THR A 12 4.24 -5.88 -4.71
C THR A 12 3.59 -7.26 -4.78
N GLN A 13 3.31 -7.87 -3.62
CA GLN A 13 2.76 -9.22 -3.49
C GLN A 13 1.28 -9.21 -3.07
N PRO A 14 0.49 -10.22 -3.48
CA PRO A 14 -0.89 -10.36 -3.01
C PRO A 14 -0.93 -10.73 -1.52
N PRO A 15 -2.07 -10.53 -0.84
CA PRO A 15 -2.22 -10.96 0.54
C PRO A 15 -2.32 -12.49 0.65
N PHE A 16 -2.10 -13.00 1.87
CA PHE A 16 -2.33 -14.39 2.31
C PHE A 16 -1.47 -15.49 1.70
N GLY A 17 -0.83 -15.29 0.54
CA GLY A 17 0.12 -16.26 -0.03
C GLY A 17 1.39 -16.41 0.81
N THR A 18 1.81 -15.32 1.44
CA THR A 18 2.96 -15.22 2.35
C THR A 18 2.62 -14.25 3.49
N ALA A 19 3.49 -14.16 4.50
CA ALA A 19 3.34 -13.17 5.56
C ALA A 19 3.78 -11.75 5.15
N THR A 20 4.37 -11.57 3.95
CA THR A 20 5.04 -10.33 3.54
C THR A 20 4.13 -9.10 3.60
N SER A 21 2.88 -9.23 3.12
CA SER A 21 1.87 -8.17 3.19
C SER A 21 1.57 -7.73 4.63
N ARG A 22 1.34 -8.70 5.53
CA ARG A 22 1.08 -8.43 6.94
C ARG A 22 2.29 -7.77 7.60
N GLU A 23 3.49 -8.31 7.37
CA GLU A 23 4.73 -7.78 7.96
C GLU A 23 5.07 -6.39 7.43
N GLY A 24 4.79 -6.11 6.16
CA GLY A 24 4.93 -4.78 5.58
C GLY A 24 3.96 -3.78 6.19
N LEU A 25 2.72 -4.18 6.45
CA LEU A 25 1.74 -3.35 7.15
C LEU A 25 2.16 -3.08 8.60
N ASP A 26 2.63 -4.10 9.33
CA ASP A 26 3.12 -3.94 10.70
C ASP A 26 4.33 -2.98 10.74
N ALA A 27 5.25 -3.10 9.77
CA ALA A 27 6.41 -2.21 9.65
C ALA A 27 6.01 -0.77 9.30
N LEU A 28 5.02 -0.59 8.41
CA LEU A 28 4.47 0.72 8.06
C LEU A 28 3.88 1.41 9.29
N LEU A 29 3.02 0.71 10.03
CA LEU A 29 2.37 1.26 11.23
C LEU A 29 3.40 1.56 12.32
N ALA A 30 4.42 0.71 12.50
CA ALA A 30 5.52 0.99 13.42
C ALA A 30 6.32 2.24 13.00
N ALA A 31 6.61 2.40 11.70
CA ALA A 31 7.33 3.56 11.19
C ALA A 31 6.55 4.87 11.32
N SER A 32 5.21 4.83 11.23
CA SER A 32 4.35 6.00 11.42
C SER A 32 4.48 6.64 12.81
N ALA A 33 4.98 5.91 13.81
CA ALA A 33 5.27 6.46 15.13
C ALA A 33 6.54 7.36 15.17
N PHE A 34 7.36 7.35 14.12
CA PHE A 34 8.68 8.01 14.11
C PHE A 34 8.91 8.95 12.92
N CYS A 35 8.01 8.96 11.92
CA CYS A 35 8.05 9.87 10.78
C CYS A 35 6.77 10.69 10.75
N ALA A 36 6.84 11.91 10.22
CA ALA A 36 5.61 12.66 9.97
C ALA A 36 4.78 11.96 8.89
N GLU A 37 3.46 12.12 8.94
CA GLU A 37 2.51 11.48 8.03
C GLU A 37 2.78 11.80 6.55
N ASP A 38 3.26 13.01 6.24
CA ASP A 38 3.62 13.48 4.90
C ASP A 38 5.03 13.05 4.44
N GLU A 39 5.83 12.45 5.34
CA GLU A 39 7.18 11.92 5.06
C GLU A 39 7.17 10.43 4.69
N ILE A 40 6.01 9.77 4.70
CA ILE A 40 5.84 8.34 4.35
C ILE A 40 5.02 8.20 3.08
N ALA A 41 5.60 7.65 2.02
CA ALA A 41 4.84 7.23 0.84
C ALA A 41 4.42 5.74 0.95
N ILE A 42 3.19 5.43 0.59
CA ILE A 42 2.65 4.06 0.58
C ILE A 42 2.24 3.74 -0.86
N CYS A 43 2.91 2.78 -1.50
CA CYS A 43 2.73 2.48 -2.91
C CYS A 43 2.31 1.02 -3.12
N PHE A 44 1.32 0.80 -3.99
CA PHE A 44 0.84 -0.52 -4.38
C PHE A 44 1.05 -0.75 -5.88
N LEU A 45 1.84 -1.76 -6.23
CA LEU A 45 2.27 -2.07 -7.59
C LEU A 45 2.11 -3.57 -7.86
N ASN A 46 1.92 -3.96 -9.12
CA ASN A 46 1.74 -5.37 -9.53
C ASN A 46 0.63 -6.05 -8.72
N ASP A 47 0.90 -7.22 -8.12
CA ASP A 47 -0.06 -7.94 -7.29
C ASP A 47 -0.26 -7.29 -5.91
N GLY A 48 0.54 -6.29 -5.57
CA GLY A 48 0.38 -5.51 -4.34
C GLY A 48 -0.99 -4.85 -4.22
N ILE A 49 -1.64 -4.52 -5.34
CA ILE A 49 -2.98 -3.91 -5.33
C ILE A 49 -4.05 -4.83 -4.77
N PHE A 50 -3.85 -6.16 -4.74
CA PHE A 50 -4.79 -7.10 -4.14
C PHE A 50 -4.91 -6.92 -2.62
N ASN A 51 -3.94 -6.30 -1.96
CA ASN A 51 -4.03 -5.94 -0.55
C ASN A 51 -5.15 -4.92 -0.28
N LEU A 52 -5.59 -4.21 -1.31
CA LEU A 52 -6.58 -3.14 -1.18
C LEU A 52 -8.00 -3.55 -1.57
N LEU A 53 -8.23 -4.77 -2.06
CA LEU A 53 -9.59 -5.20 -2.37
C LEU A 53 -10.44 -5.24 -1.09
N ALA A 54 -11.62 -4.61 -1.14
CA ALA A 54 -12.57 -4.65 -0.05
C ALA A 54 -13.22 -6.04 0.08
N GLN A 55 -13.88 -6.27 1.23
CA GLN A 55 -14.73 -7.44 1.48
C GLN A 55 -14.04 -8.82 1.35
N GLN A 56 -12.72 -8.88 1.56
CA GLN A 56 -11.98 -10.14 1.59
C GLN A 56 -12.42 -11.00 2.79
N GLN A 57 -12.48 -12.32 2.61
CA GLN A 57 -12.93 -13.29 3.62
C GLN A 57 -11.83 -14.31 3.96
N PRO A 58 -10.74 -13.91 4.64
CA PRO A 58 -9.60 -14.80 4.91
C PRO A 58 -9.90 -15.96 5.87
N ASN A 59 -10.99 -15.87 6.63
CA ASN A 59 -11.46 -16.97 7.49
C ASN A 59 -11.77 -18.26 6.70
N ILE A 60 -12.16 -18.17 5.43
CA ILE A 60 -12.43 -19.35 4.58
C ILE A 60 -11.16 -20.18 4.32
N ILE A 61 -9.99 -19.54 4.42
CA ILE A 61 -8.66 -20.17 4.30
C ILE A 61 -7.94 -20.26 5.65
N VAL A 62 -8.65 -20.08 6.76
CA VAL A 62 -8.11 -20.18 8.13
C VAL A 62 -6.98 -19.17 8.40
N GLN A 63 -7.04 -18.00 7.76
CA GLN A 63 -6.10 -16.90 8.01
C GLN A 63 -6.73 -15.76 8.81
N LYS A 64 -5.88 -15.01 9.53
CA LYS A 64 -6.28 -13.78 10.20
C LYS A 64 -6.55 -12.69 9.16
N ASP A 65 -7.51 -11.82 9.45
CA ASP A 65 -7.84 -10.69 8.61
C ASP A 65 -6.92 -9.49 8.87
N HIS A 66 -5.75 -9.48 8.23
CA HIS A 66 -4.87 -8.30 8.24
C HIS A 66 -5.27 -7.25 7.19
N ILE A 67 -6.20 -7.56 6.29
CA ILE A 67 -6.71 -6.60 5.30
C ILE A 67 -7.45 -5.48 5.99
N SER A 68 -8.33 -5.82 6.95
CA SER A 68 -9.03 -4.83 7.77
C SER A 68 -8.10 -3.84 8.49
N THR A 69 -6.86 -4.23 8.78
CA THR A 69 -5.87 -3.37 9.43
C THR A 69 -5.36 -2.25 8.51
N PHE A 70 -5.45 -2.38 7.18
CA PHE A 70 -5.09 -1.29 6.27
C PHE A 70 -5.93 -0.02 6.52
N LYS A 71 -7.15 -0.13 7.05
CA LYS A 71 -7.98 1.04 7.44
C LYS A 71 -7.33 1.95 8.48
N LEU A 72 -6.33 1.45 9.22
CA LEU A 72 -5.56 2.28 10.15
C LEU A 72 -4.73 3.34 9.43
N ILE A 73 -4.42 3.17 8.14
CA ILE A 73 -3.75 4.18 7.31
C ILE A 73 -4.59 5.46 7.27
N GLU A 74 -5.90 5.35 7.04
CA GLU A 74 -6.81 6.50 7.08
C GLU A 74 -6.98 7.05 8.50
N LEU A 75 -7.01 6.18 9.52
CA LEU A 75 -7.15 6.63 10.91
C LEU A 75 -5.93 7.40 11.43
N TYR A 76 -4.76 7.14 10.87
CA TYR A 76 -3.50 7.82 11.20
C TYR A 76 -3.15 8.95 10.22
N ASP A 77 -4.13 9.42 9.43
CA ASP A 77 -3.96 10.52 8.47
C ASP A 77 -2.77 10.31 7.50
N LEU A 78 -2.43 9.05 7.18
CA LEU A 78 -1.38 8.71 6.22
C LEU A 78 -1.91 8.90 4.79
N THR A 79 -1.89 10.14 4.31
CA THR A 79 -2.55 10.54 3.04
C THR A 79 -1.77 10.22 1.78
N GLU A 80 -0.45 10.00 1.87
CA GLU A 80 0.45 9.77 0.74
C GLU A 80 0.38 8.30 0.27
N CYS A 81 -0.82 7.86 -0.12
CA CYS A 81 -1.13 6.50 -0.54
C CYS A 81 -1.44 6.44 -2.05
N PHE A 82 -0.78 5.54 -2.77
CA PHE A 82 -0.76 5.49 -4.23
C PHE A 82 -0.97 4.08 -4.78
N ILE A 83 -1.84 3.94 -5.79
CA ILE A 83 -2.14 2.68 -6.47
C ILE A 83 -1.76 2.80 -7.95
N CYS A 84 -1.02 1.82 -8.48
CA CYS A 84 -0.63 1.77 -9.87
C CYS A 84 -1.83 1.50 -10.80
N GLU A 85 -2.16 2.46 -11.67
CA GLU A 85 -3.25 2.36 -12.66
C GLU A 85 -3.06 1.18 -13.63
N GLU A 86 -1.85 0.97 -14.15
CA GLU A 86 -1.56 -0.11 -15.08
C GLU A 86 -1.73 -1.48 -14.40
N SER A 87 -1.42 -1.57 -13.10
CA SER A 87 -1.62 -2.81 -12.34
C SER A 87 -3.10 -3.15 -12.18
N ILE A 88 -3.94 -2.13 -11.96
CA ILE A 88 -5.41 -2.24 -11.91
C ILE A 88 -5.92 -2.74 -13.26
N ASN A 89 -5.52 -2.10 -14.36
CA ASN A 89 -5.98 -2.40 -15.70
C ASN A 89 -5.58 -3.81 -16.14
N GLN A 90 -4.32 -4.23 -15.88
CA GLN A 90 -3.82 -5.56 -16.21
C GLN A 90 -4.55 -6.69 -15.46
N ARG A 91 -5.15 -6.39 -14.29
CA ARG A 91 -5.91 -7.34 -13.46
C ARG A 91 -7.43 -7.20 -13.60
N ALA A 92 -7.89 -6.34 -14.49
CA ALA A 92 -9.31 -6.05 -14.71
C ALA A 92 -10.05 -5.58 -13.44
N LEU A 93 -9.40 -4.73 -12.63
CA LEU A 93 -9.92 -4.23 -11.36
C LEU A 93 -10.45 -2.78 -11.42
N SER A 94 -10.71 -2.23 -12.60
CA SER A 94 -11.11 -0.81 -12.74
C SER A 94 -12.41 -0.45 -12.02
N ASN A 95 -13.27 -1.44 -11.73
CA ASN A 95 -14.52 -1.26 -10.98
C ASN A 95 -14.46 -1.88 -9.57
N ALA A 96 -13.27 -2.20 -9.06
CA ALA A 96 -13.12 -2.78 -7.74
C ALA A 96 -13.47 -1.79 -6.64
N GLU A 97 -14.02 -2.31 -5.55
CA GLU A 97 -14.15 -1.57 -4.29
C GLU A 97 -12.83 -1.67 -3.52
N TRP A 98 -12.27 -0.53 -3.16
CA TRP A 98 -11.02 -0.44 -2.41
C TRP A 98 -11.28 -0.23 -0.92
N ILE A 99 -10.52 -0.90 -0.07
CA ILE A 99 -10.57 -0.70 1.39
C ILE A 99 -10.02 0.67 1.81
N LEU A 100 -9.21 1.30 0.95
CA LEU A 100 -8.72 2.67 1.07
C LEU A 100 -9.33 3.52 -0.06
N PRO A 101 -10.57 4.02 0.09
CA PRO A 101 -11.27 4.75 -0.97
C PRO A 101 -10.58 6.06 -1.36
N ASN A 102 -9.77 6.65 -0.47
CA ASN A 102 -9.08 7.92 -0.70
C ASN A 102 -7.67 7.77 -1.29
N ALA A 103 -7.24 6.53 -1.60
CA ALA A 103 -5.92 6.31 -2.19
C ALA A 103 -5.87 6.85 -3.64
N ASN A 104 -4.74 7.45 -4.00
CA ASN A 104 -4.55 8.08 -5.30
C ASN A 104 -4.19 7.01 -6.35
N ILE A 105 -5.05 6.82 -7.35
CA ILE A 105 -4.73 5.99 -8.51
C ILE A 105 -3.91 6.86 -9.48
N ILE A 106 -2.69 6.42 -9.78
CA ILE A 106 -1.74 7.18 -10.60
C ILE A 106 -1.04 6.28 -11.63
N PRO A 107 -0.50 6.86 -12.72
CA PRO A 107 0.30 6.12 -13.69
C PRO A 107 1.56 5.51 -13.05
N GLN A 108 2.00 4.38 -13.56
CA GLN A 108 3.19 3.67 -13.09
C GLN A 108 4.44 4.55 -13.12
N THR A 109 4.56 5.42 -14.14
CA THR A 109 5.66 6.37 -14.27
C THR A 109 5.70 7.36 -13.11
N GLU A 110 4.54 7.86 -12.68
CA GLU A 110 4.42 8.77 -11.54
C GLU A 110 4.69 8.06 -10.21
N LEU A 111 4.21 6.82 -10.05
CA LEU A 111 4.53 6.00 -8.88
C LEU A 111 6.03 5.78 -8.73
N PHE A 112 6.75 5.50 -9.82
CA PHE A 112 8.21 5.42 -9.78
C PHE A 112 8.88 6.76 -9.49
N ALA A 113 8.32 7.88 -9.95
CA ALA A 113 8.81 9.20 -9.60
C ALA A 113 8.65 9.50 -8.09
N ILE A 114 7.55 9.07 -7.47
CA ILE A 114 7.32 9.14 -6.01
C ILE A 114 8.36 8.30 -5.27
N LEU A 115 8.57 7.05 -5.67
CA LEU A 115 9.57 6.17 -5.05
C LEU A 115 10.99 6.77 -5.16
N ALA A 116 11.31 7.44 -6.28
CA ALA A 116 12.59 8.11 -6.46
C ALA A 116 12.77 9.32 -5.53
N GLN A 117 11.70 9.87 -4.95
CA GLN A 117 11.74 10.95 -3.96
C GLN A 117 11.90 10.46 -2.52
N ALA A 118 11.93 9.15 -2.28
CA ALA A 118 12.17 8.57 -0.95
C ALA A 118 13.66 8.36 -0.66
N GLU A 119 14.08 8.59 0.59
CA GLU A 119 15.44 8.25 1.04
C GLU A 119 15.66 6.74 1.11
N LYS A 120 14.64 6.00 1.54
CA LYS A 120 14.63 4.52 1.59
C LYS A 120 13.32 3.98 1.06
N VAL A 121 13.41 2.87 0.31
CA VAL A 121 12.26 2.08 -0.14
C VAL A 121 12.32 0.72 0.54
N LEU A 122 11.25 0.36 1.24
CA LEU A 122 11.04 -0.95 1.85
C LEU A 122 10.01 -1.70 1.00
N THR A 123 10.42 -2.82 0.42
CA THR A 123 9.59 -3.60 -0.51
C THR A 123 9.04 -4.85 0.17
N PHE A 124 7.74 -5.06 0.01
CA PHE A 124 6.97 -6.17 0.54
C PHE A 124 6.10 -6.81 -0.56
#